data_AF-A0A7X8IZU6-F1
#
_entry.id   AF-A0A7X8IZU6-F1
#
_cell.length_a   1.000
_cell.length_b   1.000
_cell.length_c   1.000
_cell.angle_alpha   90.00
_cell.angle_beta   90.00
_cell.angle_gamma   90.00
#
_symmetry.space_group_name_H-M   'P 1'
#
loop_
_entity.id
_entity.type
_entity.pdbx_description
1 polymer ?
#
loop_
_entity_poly.entity_id
_entity_poly.type
_entity_poly.pdbx_seq_one_letter_code
_entity_poly.pdbx_strand_id
1 'polypeptide(L)'
;MSYHKKIFISTVFVILAIGLAYTIEAYEGISKLNGKVIRLHVVANSDTLEDQQLKYQVRNQIIKTFNEEFEKIYSKEESENIIIEKIHQIRCEAEKIVKEEGYNYDINVYYGNYMFPRKMYEKIVLPEGYYDAVRIEIGKAEGSNWWCVMFPPLCFVDFGKNEDINIFDLETEKKLQEVLTLDEIEIIKTKRGIEHIKLKSKIFEFIEKGRVEKIGIYSIDKSPNYAVSLSK
;
A
#
# COMPACT_ATOMS: atom_id res chain seq x y z
N MET A 1 45.51 -26.26 14.18
CA MET A 1 44.82 -25.38 13.21
C MET A 1 45.58 -24.05 13.16
N SER A 2 46.15 -23.68 12.00
CA SER A 2 47.01 -22.48 11.85
C SER A 2 46.26 -21.21 12.28
N TYR A 3 46.95 -20.31 13.00
CA TYR A 3 46.38 -19.09 13.58
C TYR A 3 45.60 -18.25 12.54
N HIS A 4 46.08 -18.23 11.30
CA HIS A 4 45.41 -17.56 10.17
C HIS A 4 44.03 -18.13 9.82
N LYS A 5 43.81 -19.45 9.98
CA LYS A 5 42.49 -20.06 9.76
C LYS A 5 41.48 -19.62 10.82
N LYS A 6 41.91 -19.45 12.08
CA LYS A 6 41.04 -18.97 13.16
C LYS A 6 40.65 -17.49 12.96
N ILE A 7 41.61 -16.66 12.55
CA ILE A 7 41.35 -15.25 12.22
C ILE A 7 40.36 -15.14 11.06
N PHE A 8 40.58 -15.89 9.97
CA PHE A 8 39.68 -15.87 8.82
C PHE A 8 38.24 -16.29 9.17
N ILE A 9 38.07 -17.37 9.94
CA ILE A 9 36.74 -17.82 10.39
C ILE A 9 36.07 -16.74 11.25
N SER A 10 36.81 -16.12 12.18
CA SER A 10 36.28 -15.04 13.03
C SER A 10 35.82 -13.84 12.19
N THR A 11 36.61 -13.42 11.21
CA THR A 11 36.24 -12.31 10.32
C THR A 11 34.98 -12.60 9.51
N VAL A 12 34.81 -13.84 9.00
CA VAL A 12 33.59 -14.25 8.30
C VAL A 12 32.36 -14.20 9.23
N PHE A 13 32.50 -14.65 10.48
CA PHE A 13 31.41 -14.57 11.47
C PHE A 13 31.03 -13.12 11.79
N VAL A 14 32.00 -12.21 11.90
CA VAL A 14 31.72 -10.79 12.14
C VAL A 14 31.02 -10.16 10.94
N ILE A 15 31.46 -10.43 9.70
CA ILE A 15 30.79 -9.93 8.49
C ILE A 15 29.36 -10.48 8.39
N LEU A 16 29.15 -11.76 8.71
CA LEU A 16 27.83 -12.37 8.71
C LEU A 16 26.92 -11.73 9.78
N ALA A 17 27.42 -11.51 11.00
CA ALA A 17 26.67 -10.87 12.07
C ALA A 17 26.29 -9.43 11.73
N ILE A 18 27.21 -8.68 11.11
CA ILE A 18 26.94 -7.33 10.61
C ILE A 18 25.88 -7.36 9.50
N GLY A 19 25.99 -8.29 8.54
CA GLY A 19 25.00 -8.46 7.49
C GLY A 19 23.60 -8.78 8.03
N LEU A 20 23.51 -9.66 9.02
CA LEU A 20 22.26 -9.99 9.70
C LEU A 20 21.67 -8.79 10.44
N ALA A 21 22.49 -8.01 11.16
CA ALA A 21 22.05 -6.81 11.86
C ALA A 21 21.41 -5.78 10.90
N TYR A 22 22.06 -5.51 9.76
CA TYR A 22 21.51 -4.61 8.73
C TYR A 22 20.17 -5.10 8.15
N THR A 23 19.99 -6.41 7.97
CA THR A 23 18.71 -6.95 7.47
C THR A 23 17.58 -6.81 8.47
N ILE A 24 17.87 -6.95 9.77
CA ILE A 24 16.86 -6.80 10.84
C ILE A 24 16.40 -5.35 10.92
N GLU A 25 17.32 -4.40 10.90
CA GLU A 25 17.02 -2.96 10.96
C GLU A 25 16.19 -2.50 9.75
N ALA A 26 16.55 -2.94 8.54
CA ALA A 26 15.77 -2.67 7.35
C ALA A 26 14.36 -3.29 7.41
N TYR A 27 14.24 -4.50 7.96
CA TYR A 27 12.95 -5.17 8.12
C TYR A 27 12.06 -4.48 9.16
N GLU A 28 12.62 -4.03 10.29
CA GLU A 28 11.88 -3.24 11.26
C GLU A 28 11.37 -1.92 10.66
N GLY A 29 12.19 -1.22 9.88
CA GLY A 29 11.78 0.00 9.18
C GLY A 29 10.58 -0.22 8.23
N ILE A 30 10.64 -1.29 7.43
CA ILE A 30 9.53 -1.68 6.54
C ILE A 30 8.28 -2.06 7.34
N SER A 31 8.44 -2.85 8.40
CA SER A 31 7.31 -3.29 9.23
C SER A 31 6.61 -2.12 9.94
N LYS A 32 7.37 -1.10 10.38
CA LYS A 32 6.81 0.10 11.00
C LYS A 32 6.00 0.93 10.00
N LEU A 33 6.48 1.06 8.76
CA LEU A 33 5.75 1.76 7.70
C LEU A 33 4.41 1.08 7.36
N ASN A 34 4.40 -0.25 7.23
CA ASN A 34 3.18 -1.01 6.93
C ASN A 34 2.12 -0.84 8.02
N GLY A 35 2.55 -0.73 9.27
CA GLY A 35 1.69 -0.48 10.42
C GLY A 35 1.04 0.91 10.44
N LYS A 36 1.49 1.85 9.60
CA LYS A 36 1.08 3.27 9.65
C LYS A 36 0.31 3.75 8.42
N VAL A 37 0.27 2.95 7.36
CA VAL A 37 -0.39 3.34 6.11
C VAL A 37 -1.61 2.46 5.81
N ILE A 38 -2.60 3.05 5.16
CA ILE A 38 -3.71 2.33 4.51
C ILE A 38 -3.63 2.62 3.03
N ARG A 39 -3.74 1.57 2.21
CA ARG A 39 -3.60 1.68 0.75
C ARG A 39 -4.95 1.54 0.06
N LEU A 40 -5.04 2.04 -1.17
CA LEU A 40 -6.14 1.80 -2.08
C LEU A 40 -5.65 0.89 -3.20
N HIS A 41 -6.41 -0.17 -3.49
CA HIS A 41 -6.13 -1.16 -4.52
C HIS A 41 -7.38 -1.31 -5.39
N VAL A 42 -7.34 -0.84 -6.64
CA VAL A 42 -8.47 -0.99 -7.57
C VAL A 42 -8.08 -1.97 -8.67
N VAL A 43 -8.87 -3.02 -8.88
CA VAL A 43 -8.64 -4.07 -9.87
C VAL A 43 -9.66 -3.91 -10.99
N ALA A 44 -9.17 -3.79 -12.23
CA ALA A 44 -10.04 -3.66 -13.41
C ALA A 44 -10.68 -5.01 -13.77
N ASN A 45 -11.79 -4.96 -14.50
CA ASN A 45 -12.45 -6.16 -15.01
C ASN A 45 -11.52 -6.96 -15.96
N SER A 46 -10.81 -6.29 -16.86
CA SER A 46 -9.81 -6.87 -17.77
C SER A 46 -8.72 -5.85 -18.14
N ASP A 47 -7.78 -6.25 -19.01
CA ASP A 47 -6.71 -5.38 -19.56
C ASP A 47 -7.11 -4.61 -20.82
N THR A 48 -8.39 -4.63 -21.22
CA THR A 48 -8.88 -3.79 -22.31
C THR A 48 -8.75 -2.30 -21.98
N LEU A 49 -8.59 -1.45 -23.01
CA LEU A 49 -8.42 -0.01 -22.80
C LEU A 49 -9.61 0.59 -22.05
N GLU A 50 -10.81 0.12 -22.37
CA GLU A 50 -12.08 0.50 -21.79
C GLU A 50 -12.15 0.16 -20.29
N ASP A 51 -11.82 -1.08 -19.90
CA ASP A 51 -11.84 -1.49 -18.49
C ASP A 51 -10.74 -0.80 -17.67
N GLN A 52 -9.59 -0.52 -18.28
CA GLN A 52 -8.52 0.24 -17.64
C GLN A 52 -8.93 1.71 -17.41
N GLN A 53 -9.64 2.31 -18.37
CA GLN A 53 -10.18 3.66 -18.23
C GLN A 53 -11.28 3.72 -17.15
N LEU A 54 -12.18 2.74 -17.15
CA LEU A 54 -13.23 2.61 -16.14
C LEU A 54 -12.65 2.52 -14.72
N LYS A 55 -11.59 1.72 -14.53
CA LYS A 55 -10.85 1.66 -13.26
C LYS A 55 -10.37 3.04 -12.81
N TYR A 56 -9.84 3.85 -13.73
CA TYR A 56 -9.38 5.20 -13.39
C TYR A 56 -10.52 6.15 -13.02
N GLN A 57 -11.66 6.05 -13.69
CA GLN A 57 -12.86 6.83 -13.35
C GLN A 57 -13.40 6.44 -11.96
N VAL A 58 -13.55 5.15 -11.68
CA VAL A 58 -13.96 4.63 -10.37
C VAL A 58 -13.00 5.14 -9.29
N ARG A 59 -11.69 4.94 -9.48
CA ARG A 59 -10.66 5.45 -8.57
C ARG A 59 -10.84 6.94 -8.29
N ASN A 60 -10.93 7.76 -9.34
CA ASN A 60 -11.00 9.21 -9.22
C ASN A 60 -12.25 9.65 -8.45
N GLN A 61 -13.39 9.00 -8.72
CA GLN A 61 -14.63 9.32 -8.01
C GLN A 61 -14.54 8.97 -6.52
N ILE A 62 -13.98 7.80 -6.16
CA ILE A 62 -13.79 7.43 -4.76
C ILE A 62 -12.88 8.44 -4.06
N ILE A 63 -11.74 8.78 -4.65
CA ILE A 63 -10.82 9.79 -4.10
C ILE A 63 -11.55 11.13 -3.93
N LYS A 64 -12.30 11.59 -4.94
CA LYS A 64 -13.03 12.86 -4.87
C LYS A 64 -14.09 12.86 -3.76
N THR A 65 -14.85 11.79 -3.64
CA THR A 65 -16.00 11.70 -2.72
C THR A 65 -15.53 11.73 -1.26
N PHE A 66 -14.48 10.99 -0.94
CA PHE A 66 -14.03 10.84 0.44
C PHE A 66 -12.89 11.78 0.83
N ASN A 67 -12.45 12.69 -0.06
CA ASN A 67 -11.31 13.58 0.19
C ASN A 67 -11.44 14.37 1.49
N GLU A 68 -12.54 15.11 1.65
CA GLU A 68 -12.75 15.98 2.81
C GLU A 68 -12.82 15.21 4.13
N GLU A 69 -13.30 13.97 4.10
CA GLU A 69 -13.36 13.09 5.25
C GLU A 69 -11.95 12.64 5.65
N PHE A 70 -11.12 12.20 4.67
CA PHE A 70 -9.75 11.75 4.94
C PHE A 70 -8.76 12.89 5.21
N GLU A 71 -9.00 14.12 4.74
CA GLU A 71 -8.16 15.28 5.03
C GLU A 71 -8.15 15.68 6.51
N LYS A 72 -9.21 15.35 7.27
CA LYS A 72 -9.37 15.70 8.68
C LYS A 72 -8.87 14.62 9.63
N ILE A 73 -8.33 13.52 9.10
CA ILE A 73 -7.89 12.37 9.88
C ILE A 73 -6.39 12.44 10.10
N TYR A 74 -5.98 12.26 11.36
CA TYR A 74 -4.57 12.33 11.76
C TYR A 74 -4.01 10.98 12.22
N SER A 75 -4.85 9.93 12.25
CA SER A 75 -4.43 8.60 12.68
C SER A 75 -4.93 7.48 11.77
N LYS A 76 -4.16 6.40 11.72
CA LYS A 76 -4.53 5.19 10.97
C LYS A 76 -5.79 4.55 11.53
N GLU A 77 -5.92 4.48 12.85
CA GLU A 77 -7.06 3.85 13.54
C GLU A 77 -8.38 4.59 13.24
N GLU A 78 -8.36 5.92 13.22
CA GLU A 78 -9.52 6.72 12.81
C GLU A 78 -9.87 6.50 11.34
N SER A 79 -8.85 6.42 10.47
CA SER A 79 -9.05 6.09 9.05
C SER A 79 -9.67 4.71 8.86
N GLU A 80 -9.19 3.71 9.60
CA GLU A 80 -9.74 2.34 9.60
C GLU A 80 -11.22 2.34 9.99
N ASN A 81 -11.58 3.00 11.09
CA ASN A 81 -12.97 3.06 11.56
C ASN A 81 -13.90 3.72 10.52
N ILE A 82 -13.47 4.83 9.91
CA ILE A 82 -14.25 5.50 8.85
C ILE A 82 -14.38 4.59 7.62
N ILE A 83 -13.30 3.93 7.19
CA ILE A 83 -13.35 3.00 6.06
C ILE A 83 -14.34 1.86 6.31
N ILE A 84 -14.32 1.27 7.50
CA ILE A 84 -15.22 0.19 7.89
C ILE A 84 -16.68 0.66 7.87
N GLU A 85 -16.96 1.82 8.48
CA GLU A 85 -18.29 2.42 8.49
C GLU A 85 -18.80 2.69 7.06
N LYS A 86 -17.91 3.19 6.20
CA LYS A 86 -18.22 3.64 4.84
C LYS A 86 -18.05 2.58 3.76
N ILE A 87 -17.68 1.34 4.10
CA ILE A 87 -17.34 0.30 3.11
C ILE A 87 -18.48 0.07 2.09
N HIS A 88 -19.72 0.13 2.56
CA HIS A 88 -20.90 0.02 1.71
C HIS A 88 -21.10 1.24 0.82
N GLN A 89 -20.85 2.45 1.34
CA GLN A 89 -20.93 3.68 0.57
C GLN A 89 -19.86 3.72 -0.53
N ILE A 90 -18.63 3.27 -0.24
CA ILE A 90 -17.55 3.13 -1.23
C ILE A 90 -18.01 2.23 -2.39
N ARG A 91 -18.63 1.08 -2.09
CA ARG A 91 -19.20 0.20 -3.13
C ARG A 91 -20.27 0.92 -3.94
N CYS A 92 -21.23 1.58 -3.29
CA CYS A 92 -22.32 2.27 -4.00
C CYS A 92 -21.82 3.37 -4.95
N GLU A 93 -20.81 4.15 -4.55
CA GLU A 93 -20.22 5.17 -5.43
C GLU A 93 -19.49 4.54 -6.61
N ALA A 94 -18.76 3.44 -6.40
CA ALA A 94 -18.12 2.71 -7.49
C ALA A 94 -19.16 2.10 -8.46
N GLU A 95 -20.23 1.48 -7.95
CA GLU A 95 -21.33 0.95 -8.78
C GLU A 95 -22.03 2.03 -9.60
N LYS A 96 -22.20 3.22 -9.01
CA LYS A 96 -22.79 4.36 -9.70
C LYS A 96 -21.96 4.74 -10.92
N ILE A 97 -20.65 4.89 -10.78
CA ILE A 97 -19.75 5.21 -11.91
C ILE A 97 -19.78 4.12 -12.97
N VAL A 98 -19.71 2.85 -12.58
CA VAL A 98 -19.77 1.73 -13.53
C VAL A 98 -21.05 1.77 -14.36
N LYS A 99 -22.19 2.08 -13.73
CA LYS A 99 -23.48 2.23 -14.43
C LYS A 99 -23.55 3.48 -15.31
N GLU A 100 -23.03 4.61 -14.83
CA GLU A 100 -22.99 5.87 -15.59
C GLU A 100 -22.14 5.75 -16.87
N GLU A 101 -21.06 4.98 -16.82
CA GLU A 101 -20.21 4.68 -17.98
C GLU A 101 -20.79 3.57 -18.88
N GLY A 102 -22.00 3.07 -18.59
CA GLY A 102 -22.74 2.13 -19.44
C GLY A 102 -22.43 0.64 -19.20
N TYR A 103 -21.74 0.30 -18.12
CA TYR A 103 -21.42 -1.08 -17.75
C TYR A 103 -22.38 -1.64 -16.70
N ASN A 104 -22.46 -2.96 -16.62
CA ASN A 104 -23.25 -3.69 -15.62
C ASN A 104 -22.38 -4.61 -14.75
N TYR A 105 -21.10 -4.27 -14.60
CA TYR A 105 -20.18 -5.08 -13.80
C TYR A 105 -20.53 -5.04 -12.32
N ASP A 106 -20.41 -6.19 -11.68
CA ASP A 106 -20.47 -6.32 -10.23
C ASP A 106 -19.29 -5.59 -9.58
N ILE A 107 -19.53 -5.00 -8.41
CA ILE A 107 -18.50 -4.33 -7.63
C ILE A 107 -18.42 -4.95 -6.25
N ASN A 108 -17.23 -5.41 -5.89
CA ASN A 108 -16.94 -5.92 -4.55
C ASN A 108 -15.87 -5.05 -3.90
N VAL A 109 -16.11 -4.64 -2.66
CA VAL A 109 -15.21 -3.79 -1.89
C VAL A 109 -14.85 -4.47 -0.59
N TYR A 110 -13.55 -4.49 -0.29
CA TYR A 110 -13.00 -5.14 0.88
C TYR A 110 -12.09 -4.17 1.61
N TYR A 111 -12.08 -4.26 2.94
CA TYR A 111 -11.03 -3.70 3.77
C TYR A 111 -10.31 -4.85 4.46
N GLY A 112 -9.02 -5.00 4.18
CA GLY A 112 -8.26 -6.21 4.52
C GLY A 112 -6.76 -5.98 4.45
N ASN A 113 -5.98 -7.02 4.75
CA ASN A 113 -4.53 -6.99 4.64
C ASN A 113 -4.07 -7.76 3.40
N TYR A 114 -3.45 -7.06 2.45
CA TYR A 114 -3.11 -7.60 1.14
C TYR A 114 -1.63 -7.43 0.82
N MET A 115 -1.11 -8.31 -0.03
CA MET A 115 0.25 -8.22 -0.54
C MET A 115 0.34 -7.16 -1.63
N PHE A 116 1.28 -6.23 -1.48
CA PHE A 116 1.57 -5.21 -2.48
C PHE A 116 3.00 -5.37 -3.00
N PRO A 117 3.22 -5.21 -4.32
CA PRO A 117 4.57 -5.10 -4.86
C PRO A 117 5.19 -3.77 -4.42
N ARG A 118 6.52 -3.68 -4.52
CA ARG A 118 7.24 -2.42 -4.38
C ARG A 118 6.67 -1.39 -5.37
N LYS A 119 6.33 -0.19 -4.90
CA LYS A 119 5.82 0.91 -5.74
C LYS A 119 6.66 2.16 -5.56
N MET A 120 7.03 2.77 -6.69
CA MET A 120 7.70 4.06 -6.72
C MET A 120 6.67 5.14 -7.08
N TYR A 121 6.63 6.18 -6.26
CA TYR A 121 5.94 7.44 -6.49
C TYR A 121 7.02 8.53 -6.63
N GLU A 122 6.70 9.71 -7.15
CA GLU A 122 7.70 10.71 -7.57
C GLU A 122 8.81 11.00 -6.54
N LYS A 123 8.47 10.99 -5.24
CA LYS A 123 9.41 11.30 -4.16
C LYS A 123 9.47 10.25 -3.06
N ILE A 124 8.71 9.16 -3.17
CA ILE A 124 8.68 8.11 -2.17
C ILE A 124 8.62 6.72 -2.82
N VAL A 125 9.26 5.75 -2.18
CA VAL A 125 9.23 4.35 -2.54
C VAL A 125 8.57 3.59 -1.40
N LEU A 126 7.46 2.95 -1.70
CA LEU A 126 6.86 2.00 -0.77
C LEU A 126 7.43 0.61 -1.04
N PRO A 127 7.98 -0.05 -0.02
CA PRO A 127 8.52 -1.39 -0.15
C PRO A 127 7.44 -2.41 -0.50
N GLU A 128 7.87 -3.57 -0.95
CA GLU A 128 7.01 -4.73 -1.11
C GLU A 128 6.61 -5.28 0.26
N GLY A 129 5.37 -5.74 0.42
CA GLY A 129 4.90 -6.31 1.67
C GLY A 129 3.39 -6.27 1.84
N TYR A 130 2.96 -6.69 3.03
CA TYR A 130 1.55 -6.72 3.40
C TYR A 130 1.10 -5.39 4.01
N TYR A 131 0.00 -4.84 3.50
CA TYR A 131 -0.58 -3.56 3.91
C TYR A 131 -2.08 -3.70 4.14
N ASP A 132 -2.60 -2.94 5.10
CA ASP A 132 -4.03 -2.72 5.20
C ASP A 132 -4.49 -1.88 4.02
N ALA A 133 -5.54 -2.32 3.35
CA ALA A 133 -6.01 -1.68 2.14
C ALA A 133 -7.50 -1.83 1.91
N VAL A 134 -8.06 -0.81 1.27
CA VAL A 134 -9.34 -0.88 0.58
C VAL A 134 -9.09 -1.48 -0.80
N ARG A 135 -9.64 -2.67 -1.05
CA ARG A 135 -9.59 -3.36 -2.34
C ARG A 135 -10.94 -3.23 -3.03
N ILE A 136 -10.97 -2.66 -4.22
CA ILE A 136 -12.14 -2.51 -5.07
C ILE A 136 -11.94 -3.42 -6.29
N GLU A 137 -12.82 -4.38 -6.45
CA GLU A 137 -12.85 -5.32 -7.57
C GLU A 137 -13.97 -4.95 -8.53
N ILE A 138 -13.62 -4.66 -9.78
CA ILE A 138 -14.56 -4.36 -10.86
C ILE A 138 -14.76 -5.61 -11.69
N GLY A 139 -16.00 -6.08 -11.82
CA GLY A 139 -16.35 -7.26 -12.60
C GLY A 139 -15.56 -8.49 -12.18
N LYS A 140 -14.85 -9.11 -13.13
CA LYS A 140 -14.03 -10.31 -12.86
C LYS A 140 -12.74 -10.05 -12.11
N ALA A 141 -12.31 -8.78 -11.98
CA ALA A 141 -11.05 -8.42 -11.35
C ALA A 141 -9.80 -9.14 -11.94
N GLU A 142 -9.79 -9.37 -13.26
CA GLU A 142 -8.69 -10.05 -13.96
C GLU A 142 -7.69 -9.09 -14.60
N GLY A 143 -8.00 -7.78 -14.60
CA GLY A 143 -7.18 -6.76 -15.23
C GLY A 143 -6.08 -6.19 -14.34
N SER A 144 -5.25 -5.36 -14.95
CA SER A 144 -4.17 -4.65 -14.28
C SER A 144 -4.68 -3.81 -13.13
N ASN A 145 -3.99 -3.86 -11.99
CA ASN A 145 -4.41 -3.12 -10.81
C ASN A 145 -4.03 -1.63 -10.88
N TRP A 146 -4.50 -0.89 -9.89
CA TRP A 146 -4.03 0.43 -9.51
C TRP A 146 -3.77 0.46 -8.01
N TRP A 147 -2.70 1.13 -7.58
CA TRP A 147 -2.24 1.12 -6.18
C TRP A 147 -1.95 2.55 -5.74
N CYS A 148 -2.48 2.94 -4.59
CA CYS A 148 -2.30 4.28 -4.05
C CYS A 148 -2.28 4.25 -2.50
N VAL A 149 -1.89 5.34 -1.85
CA VAL A 149 -1.90 5.47 -0.38
C VAL A 149 -3.06 6.36 0.07
N MET A 150 -4.06 5.73 0.67
CA MET A 150 -5.28 6.38 1.14
C MET A 150 -5.06 7.07 2.50
N PHE A 151 -4.27 6.46 3.39
CA PHE A 151 -3.81 7.10 4.62
C PHE A 151 -2.28 6.89 4.81
N PRO A 152 -1.50 7.94 5.11
CA PRO A 152 -1.89 9.35 4.99
C PRO A 152 -2.36 9.67 3.56
N PRO A 153 -3.19 10.70 3.34
CA PRO A 153 -3.94 10.92 2.08
C PRO A 153 -3.07 11.36 0.90
N LEU A 154 -2.11 10.53 0.46
CA LEU A 154 -1.25 10.82 -0.69
C LEU A 154 -2.00 10.70 -2.02
N CYS A 155 -3.05 9.88 -2.05
CA CYS A 155 -3.95 9.78 -3.21
C CYS A 155 -4.65 11.09 -3.56
N PHE A 156 -4.76 12.02 -2.62
CA PHE A 156 -5.62 13.19 -2.74
C PHE A 156 -4.86 14.45 -3.18
N VAL A 157 -3.53 14.43 -3.14
CA VAL A 157 -2.68 15.58 -3.49
C VAL A 157 -2.60 15.81 -5.01
N ASP A 158 -2.93 14.80 -5.82
CA ASP A 158 -2.82 14.86 -7.29
C ASP A 158 -4.10 15.32 -8.02
N PHE A 159 -5.30 15.11 -7.44
CA PHE A 159 -6.54 15.21 -8.23
C PHE A 159 -7.37 16.47 -8.00
N GLY A 160 -6.84 17.46 -7.27
CA GLY A 160 -7.56 18.68 -6.90
C GLY A 160 -6.98 20.01 -7.43
N LYS A 161 -5.81 20.00 -8.08
CA LYS A 161 -5.16 21.22 -8.58
C LYS A 161 -4.61 20.97 -9.98
N ASN A 162 -5.26 21.62 -10.96
CA ASN A 162 -4.88 21.93 -12.34
C ASN A 162 -3.63 21.23 -12.93
N GLU A 163 -3.80 20.76 -14.18
CA GLU A 163 -2.86 20.02 -15.05
C GLU A 163 -1.47 20.63 -15.31
N ASP A 164 -1.12 21.74 -14.65
CA ASP A 164 0.21 22.27 -14.62
C ASP A 164 0.45 22.73 -13.18
N ILE A 165 1.28 22.01 -12.42
CA ILE A 165 2.41 22.55 -11.64
C ILE A 165 2.97 21.36 -10.81
N ASN A 166 4.29 21.22 -10.92
CA ASN A 166 5.18 20.43 -10.08
C ASN A 166 5.11 20.87 -8.58
N ILE A 167 3.98 20.68 -7.89
CA ILE A 167 3.77 21.00 -6.45
C ILE A 167 3.66 19.74 -5.59
N PHE A 168 4.54 18.76 -5.81
CA PHE A 168 4.56 17.55 -4.97
C PHE A 168 5.56 17.62 -3.81
N ASP A 169 5.83 18.77 -3.19
CA ASP A 169 6.92 18.88 -2.20
C ASP A 169 6.48 19.15 -0.76
N LEU A 170 5.93 20.33 -0.47
CA LEU A 170 5.86 20.78 0.93
C LEU A 170 4.66 20.24 1.72
N GLU A 171 3.50 20.06 1.08
CA GLU A 171 2.27 19.66 1.78
C GLU A 171 2.22 18.14 2.02
N THR A 172 2.59 17.35 1.00
CA THR A 172 2.73 15.89 1.10
C THR A 172 3.79 15.49 2.11
N GLU A 173 4.93 16.17 2.12
CA GLU A 173 5.99 15.92 3.10
C GLU A 173 5.50 16.23 4.52
N LYS A 174 4.77 17.33 4.73
CA LYS A 174 4.18 17.64 6.05
C LYS A 174 3.20 16.58 6.51
N LYS A 175 2.25 16.17 5.66
CA LYS A 175 1.29 15.10 5.99
C LYS A 175 1.98 13.76 6.25
N LEU A 176 3.08 13.47 5.56
CA LEU A 176 3.92 12.31 5.85
C LEU A 176 4.66 12.47 7.18
N GLN A 177 5.22 13.65 7.49
CA GLN A 177 5.91 13.96 8.75
C GLN A 177 5.00 13.94 9.97
N GLU A 178 3.70 14.17 9.79
CA GLU A 178 2.69 14.05 10.85
C GLU A 178 2.49 12.60 11.31
N VAL A 179 2.75 11.62 10.42
CA VAL A 179 2.47 10.19 10.67
C VAL A 179 3.74 9.34 10.76
N LEU A 180 4.75 9.68 9.97
CA LEU A 180 6.02 8.96 9.85
C LEU A 180 7.15 9.76 10.49
N THR A 181 8.11 9.05 11.09
CA THR A 181 9.33 9.68 11.61
C THR A 181 10.24 10.09 10.46
N LEU A 182 11.18 11.01 10.73
CA LEU A 182 12.17 11.44 9.73
C LEU A 182 12.98 10.26 9.17
N ASP A 183 13.35 9.30 10.00
CA ASP A 183 14.07 8.09 9.58
C ASP A 183 13.23 7.21 8.64
N GLU A 184 11.93 7.03 8.95
CA GLU A 184 11.00 6.29 8.08
C GLU A 184 10.78 7.01 6.74
N ILE A 185 10.72 8.33 6.78
CA ILE A 185 10.63 9.17 5.60
C ILE A 185 11.91 9.08 4.77
N GLU A 186 13.09 9.07 5.38
CA GLU A 186 14.37 8.92 4.67
C GLU A 186 14.49 7.56 3.98
N ILE A 187 14.00 6.49 4.62
CA ILE A 187 13.92 5.15 4.04
C ILE A 187 13.08 5.16 2.75
N ILE A 188 11.91 5.81 2.76
CA ILE A 188 11.03 5.85 1.58
C ILE A 188 11.48 6.89 0.55
N LYS A 189 12.06 8.02 0.96
CA LYS A 189 12.39 9.15 0.07
C LYS A 189 13.44 8.83 -1.00
N THR A 190 14.23 7.77 -0.79
CA THR A 190 15.31 7.26 -1.65
C THR A 190 15.97 8.31 -2.57
N LYS A 191 17.18 8.73 -2.17
CA LYS A 191 18.24 9.31 -3.02
C LYS A 191 17.96 9.14 -4.52
N ARG A 192 17.71 10.25 -5.23
CA ARG A 192 17.81 10.37 -6.69
C ARG A 192 19.04 9.57 -7.18
N GLY A 193 18.85 8.34 -7.66
CA GLY A 193 19.95 7.55 -8.24
C GLY A 193 20.10 6.06 -7.90
N ILE A 194 19.21 5.41 -7.12
CA ILE A 194 19.24 3.93 -6.98
C ILE A 194 18.02 3.32 -7.67
N GLU A 195 18.05 3.29 -9.01
CA GLU A 195 16.97 2.74 -9.85
C GLU A 195 16.88 1.21 -9.87
N HIS A 196 17.88 0.47 -9.34
CA HIS A 196 17.89 -0.99 -9.46
C HIS A 196 18.39 -1.67 -8.19
N ILE A 197 17.50 -1.85 -7.22
CA ILE A 197 17.66 -2.92 -6.22
C ILE A 197 16.37 -3.77 -6.21
N LYS A 198 16.30 -4.76 -7.11
CA LYS A 198 15.40 -5.91 -6.92
C LYS A 198 16.04 -6.79 -5.83
N LEU A 199 15.73 -6.52 -4.56
CA LEU A 199 16.06 -7.47 -3.48
C LEU A 199 15.08 -8.64 -3.54
N LYS A 200 15.25 -9.53 -4.53
CA LYS A 200 14.67 -10.88 -4.48
C LYS A 200 15.49 -11.70 -3.49
N SER A 201 15.16 -11.61 -2.20
CA SER A 201 15.72 -12.52 -1.21
C SER A 201 14.98 -13.85 -1.31
N LYS A 202 15.69 -14.95 -1.59
CA LYS A 202 15.17 -16.34 -1.53
C LYS A 202 14.56 -16.71 -0.17
N ILE A 203 14.86 -15.93 0.88
CA ILE A 203 14.28 -16.09 2.21
C ILE A 203 12.81 -15.65 2.22
N PHE A 204 12.44 -14.69 1.36
CA PHE A 204 11.09 -14.14 1.27
C PHE A 204 10.08 -15.14 0.65
N GLU A 205 10.49 -15.86 -0.41
CA GLU A 205 9.67 -16.94 -1.01
C GLU A 205 9.34 -18.05 -0.01
N PHE A 206 10.20 -18.27 0.99
CA PHE A 206 9.99 -19.28 2.04
C PHE A 206 8.98 -18.82 3.11
N ILE A 207 8.85 -17.51 3.34
CA ILE A 207 7.85 -16.92 4.24
C ILE A 207 6.48 -16.85 3.57
N GLU A 208 6.43 -16.60 2.26
CA GLU A 208 5.19 -16.61 1.45
C GLU A 208 4.46 -17.96 1.48
N LYS A 209 5.20 -19.08 1.39
CA LYS A 209 4.59 -20.43 1.45
C LYS A 209 3.88 -20.75 2.78
N GLY A 210 4.10 -19.96 3.82
CA GLY A 210 3.51 -20.16 5.15
C GLY A 210 2.36 -19.21 5.51
N ARG A 211 2.10 -18.15 4.73
CA ARG A 211 1.05 -17.16 5.04
C ARG A 211 -0.13 -17.29 4.06
N VAL A 212 -1.23 -17.82 4.58
CA VAL A 212 -2.55 -17.79 3.93
C VAL A 212 -2.95 -16.32 3.74
N GLU A 213 -3.42 -15.96 2.54
CA GLU A 213 -4.13 -14.70 2.32
C GLU A 213 -5.29 -14.62 3.32
N LYS A 214 -5.16 -13.78 4.35
CA LYS A 214 -6.17 -13.67 5.39
C LYS A 214 -7.36 -12.87 4.85
N ILE A 215 -8.23 -13.55 4.13
CA ILE A 215 -9.59 -13.10 3.90
C ILE A 215 -10.40 -13.52 5.13
N GLY A 216 -10.47 -12.64 6.12
CA GLY A 216 -11.35 -12.78 7.27
C GLY A 216 -10.81 -13.58 8.46
N ILE A 217 -11.00 -12.97 9.63
CA ILE A 217 -11.20 -13.54 10.98
C ILE A 217 -10.15 -14.56 11.45
N TYR A 218 -9.58 -14.31 12.63
CA TYR A 218 -8.57 -15.08 13.38
C TYR A 218 -7.10 -14.63 13.22
N SER A 219 -6.70 -13.74 14.12
CA SER A 219 -5.55 -14.03 15.00
C SER A 219 -5.71 -13.30 16.33
N ILE A 220 -5.43 -14.06 17.39
CA ILE A 220 -5.39 -13.66 18.80
C ILE A 220 -4.19 -12.73 18.98
N ASP A 221 -4.45 -11.42 18.95
CA ASP A 221 -3.97 -10.34 19.84
C ASP A 221 -4.31 -9.02 19.13
N LYS A 222 -5.36 -8.30 19.57
CA LYS A 222 -6.09 -7.23 18.85
C LYS A 222 -6.41 -7.58 17.37
N SER A 223 -7.55 -8.25 17.13
CA SER A 223 -7.97 -8.54 15.75
C SER A 223 -8.23 -7.23 14.97
N PRO A 224 -7.59 -7.03 13.79
CA PRO A 224 -7.93 -5.92 12.90
C PRO A 224 -9.37 -6.08 12.41
N ASN A 225 -10.12 -4.98 12.37
CA ASN A 225 -11.53 -5.00 11.99
C ASN A 225 -11.62 -4.96 10.45
N TYR A 226 -11.63 -6.13 9.82
CA TYR A 226 -11.84 -6.21 8.37
C TYR A 226 -13.32 -6.08 8.01
N ALA A 227 -13.59 -5.48 6.84
CA ALA A 227 -14.94 -5.21 6.37
C ALA A 227 -15.10 -5.65 4.91
N VAL A 228 -16.33 -5.98 4.53
CA VAL A 228 -16.66 -6.37 3.16
C VAL A 228 -18.01 -5.80 2.74
N SER A 229 -18.10 -5.37 1.49
CA SER A 229 -19.34 -5.04 0.82
C SER A 229 -19.34 -5.74 -0.54
N LEU A 230 -20.21 -6.74 -0.69
CA LEU A 230 -20.36 -7.49 -1.94
C LEU A 230 -21.57 -6.98 -2.71
N SER A 231 -21.49 -7.07 -4.03
CA SER A 231 -22.65 -7.04 -4.91
C SER A 231 -23.66 -8.14 -4.53
N LYS A 232 -24.95 -7.88 -4.75
CA LYS A 232 -26.04 -8.81 -4.44
C LYS A 232 -26.34 -9.73 -5.61
#